data_AF-A0A955E7S6-F1
#
_entry.id   AF-A0A955E7S6-F1
#
_cell.length_a   1.000
_cell.length_b   1.000
_cell.length_c   1.000
_cell.angle_alpha   90.00
_cell.angle_beta   90.00
_cell.angle_gamma   90.00
#
_symmetry.space_group_name_H-M   'P 1'
#
loop_
_entity.id
_entity.type
_entity.pdbx_description
1 polymer ?
#
loop_
_entity_poly.entity_id
_entity_poly.type
_entity_poly.pdbx_seq_one_letter_code
_entity_poly.pdbx_strand_id
1 'polypeptide(L)'
;MSPPPAGHGLDAHDLGPQLAPALIESCEASGAGPIDGLRWFRTDWQRGGAATAYATFAPPDGEPREVVVKFPVGPMEYRFTTGLAQTDAPTPRVVHHGVELGGWDFAWLVMERVPGDPLAAHLHKEVFEELADAAARFYLHASQRWPMDVVPVREDWAHLLDRARENARINPIPQAQEWTNAIKNTQKVIDRIATEWNARAVTNWCHGDLHAGNLMRRADNSPWGPTECVLLDLAEVHPGHWIEDAVYLERLYWMRPDALKGVKPVSLIARARKKHNLDTSDDYQRLADIRRVLMASCAPAFLQSEGHPRYLEAALGVLEKTLPRVA
;
A
#
# COMPACT_ATOMS: atom_id res chain seq x y z
N MET A 1 -2.46 28.25 -10.49
CA MET A 1 -1.69 27.98 -9.27
C MET A 1 -2.42 28.64 -8.12
N SER A 2 -3.08 27.86 -7.27
CA SER A 2 -3.55 28.35 -5.98
C SER A 2 -2.41 28.20 -4.97
N PRO A 3 -2.16 29.18 -4.10
CA PRO A 3 -1.22 29.01 -3.00
C PRO A 3 -1.70 27.87 -2.10
N PRO A 4 -0.78 27.08 -1.50
CA PRO A 4 -1.19 26.10 -0.50
C PRO A 4 -1.86 26.82 0.69
N PRO A 5 -2.82 26.17 1.37
CA PRO A 5 -3.48 26.76 2.52
C PRO A 5 -2.44 27.16 3.59
N ALA A 6 -2.64 28.33 4.18
CA ALA A 6 -1.76 28.87 5.22
C ALA A 6 -1.70 27.89 6.41
N GLY A 7 -0.48 27.61 6.88
CA GLY A 7 -0.21 26.67 7.95
C GLY A 7 -1.02 26.97 9.21
N HIS A 8 -1.67 25.95 9.74
CA HIS A 8 -2.17 25.98 11.12
C HIS A 8 -0.98 26.18 12.07
N GLY A 9 -1.17 27.03 13.08
CA GLY A 9 -0.12 27.44 14.02
C GLY A 9 0.62 26.25 14.61
N LEU A 10 1.95 26.35 14.65
CA LEU A 10 2.84 25.36 15.26
C LEU A 10 2.48 25.21 16.73
N ASP A 11 1.95 24.04 17.12
CA ASP A 11 1.79 23.70 18.53
C ASP A 11 3.18 23.34 19.09
N ALA A 12 3.53 23.89 20.25
CA ALA A 12 4.80 23.61 20.93
C ALA A 12 4.95 22.12 21.30
N HIS A 13 3.84 21.36 21.24
CA HIS A 13 3.80 19.92 21.48
C HIS A 13 4.03 19.04 20.24
N ASP A 14 4.27 19.63 19.06
CA ASP A 14 4.51 18.84 17.85
C ASP A 14 5.96 18.33 17.79
N LEU A 15 6.10 17.00 17.66
CA LEU A 15 7.38 16.29 17.60
C LEU A 15 8.30 16.79 16.47
N GLY A 16 7.71 17.21 15.34
CA GLY A 16 8.43 17.71 14.16
C GLY A 16 9.34 18.91 14.47
N PRO A 17 8.77 20.07 14.87
CA PRO A 17 9.55 21.24 15.26
C PRO A 17 10.58 20.98 16.36
N GLN A 18 10.27 20.11 17.34
CA GLN A 18 11.19 19.80 18.44
C GLN A 18 12.45 19.04 17.97
N LEU A 19 12.32 18.18 16.96
CA LEU A 19 13.43 17.37 16.44
C LEU A 19 14.12 17.96 15.22
N ALA A 20 13.66 19.10 14.71
CA ALA A 20 14.28 19.79 13.59
C ALA A 20 15.79 20.08 13.81
N PRO A 21 16.25 20.54 14.99
CA PRO A 21 17.68 20.75 15.23
C PRO A 21 18.49 19.46 15.14
N ALA A 22 18.01 18.37 15.74
CA ALA A 22 18.68 17.08 15.71
C ALA A 22 18.74 16.48 14.29
N LEU A 23 17.71 16.74 13.47
CA LEU A 23 17.70 16.33 12.06
C LEU A 23 18.76 17.08 11.26
N ILE A 24 18.85 18.40 11.42
CA ILE A 24 19.84 19.23 10.74
C ILE A 24 21.26 18.77 11.14
N GLU A 25 21.50 18.62 12.45
CA GLU A 25 22.78 18.13 12.98
C GLU A 25 23.14 16.75 12.40
N SER A 26 22.18 15.82 12.33
CA SER A 26 22.40 14.49 11.76
C SER A 26 22.76 14.54 10.26
N CYS A 27 22.10 15.39 9.48
CA CYS A 27 22.42 15.60 8.06
C CYS A 27 23.83 16.19 7.87
N GLU A 28 24.21 17.16 8.70
CA GLU A 28 25.52 17.81 8.64
C GLU A 28 26.65 16.88 9.11
N ALA A 29 26.47 16.22 10.26
CA ALA A 29 27.49 15.37 10.87
C ALA A 29 27.80 14.10 10.06
N SER A 30 26.81 13.58 9.32
CA SER A 30 27.00 12.42 8.44
C SER A 30 27.73 12.75 7.13
N GLY A 31 27.88 14.04 6.80
CA GLY A 31 28.38 14.49 5.51
C GLY A 31 27.38 14.26 4.36
N ALA A 32 26.12 13.93 4.65
CA ALA A 32 25.09 13.73 3.64
C ALA A 32 24.78 15.04 2.88
N GLY A 33 24.89 16.19 3.57
CA GLY A 33 24.61 17.52 3.03
C GLY A 33 23.60 18.29 3.89
N PRO A 34 23.61 19.63 3.89
CA PRO A 34 22.69 20.41 4.72
C PRO A 34 21.23 20.27 4.25
N ILE A 35 20.32 20.39 5.20
CA ILE A 35 18.87 20.45 4.99
C ILE A 35 18.32 21.78 5.49
N ASP A 36 17.50 22.46 4.69
CA ASP A 36 16.93 23.77 5.03
C ASP A 36 15.44 23.86 4.70
N GLY A 37 14.80 24.96 5.13
CA GLY A 37 13.43 25.27 4.71
C GLY A 37 12.38 24.27 5.17
N LEU A 38 12.59 23.60 6.32
CA LEU A 38 11.64 22.65 6.91
C LEU A 38 10.26 23.29 7.10
N ARG A 39 9.29 22.78 6.35
CA ARG A 39 7.88 23.18 6.41
C ARG A 39 7.05 21.97 6.80
N TRP A 40 6.72 21.89 8.08
CA TRP A 40 5.89 20.83 8.65
C TRP A 40 4.47 20.95 8.14
N PHE A 41 3.87 19.80 7.81
CA PHE A 41 2.47 19.70 7.47
C PHE A 41 1.86 18.45 8.08
N ARG A 42 0.56 18.52 8.32
CA ARG A 42 -0.26 17.35 8.67
C ARG A 42 -1.12 17.00 7.47
N THR A 43 -1.14 15.73 7.10
CA THR A 43 -2.16 15.20 6.21
C THR A 43 -3.27 14.56 7.04
N ASP A 44 -4.51 14.64 6.58
CA ASP A 44 -5.68 14.09 7.28
C ASP A 44 -5.59 12.58 7.58
N TRP A 45 -4.69 11.86 6.90
CA TRP A 45 -4.46 10.42 7.05
C TRP A 45 -3.36 10.05 8.05
N GLN A 46 -2.58 11.01 8.54
CA GLN A 46 -1.57 10.75 9.58
C GLN A 46 -2.27 10.44 10.91
N ARG A 47 -2.19 9.17 11.33
CA ARG A 47 -2.61 8.75 12.68
C ARG A 47 -1.43 8.85 13.64
N GLY A 48 -1.61 9.50 14.79
CA GLY A 48 -0.62 9.55 15.87
C GLY A 48 0.38 10.72 15.80
N GLY A 49 1.53 10.57 16.49
CA GLY A 49 2.57 11.60 16.62
C GLY A 49 3.52 11.73 15.42
N ALA A 50 3.14 11.23 14.25
CA ALA A 50 3.95 11.32 13.04
C ALA A 50 4.01 12.75 12.51
N ALA A 51 5.22 13.17 12.12
CA ALA A 51 5.54 14.44 11.55
C ALA A 51 6.11 14.24 10.15
N THR A 52 5.61 15.04 9.20
CA THR A 52 6.15 15.12 7.85
C THR A 52 6.45 16.57 7.51
N ALA A 53 7.57 16.81 6.83
CA ALA A 53 7.94 18.13 6.35
C ALA A 53 8.42 18.09 4.90
N TYR A 54 8.21 19.20 4.20
CA TYR A 54 8.99 19.51 2.99
C TYR A 54 10.26 20.25 3.39
N ALA A 55 11.35 20.01 2.67
CA ALA A 55 12.61 20.72 2.85
C ALA A 55 13.39 20.79 1.53
N THR A 56 14.49 21.55 1.52
CA THR A 56 15.51 21.44 0.47
C THR A 56 16.72 20.73 1.06
N PHE A 57 17.28 19.79 0.32
CA PHE A 57 18.51 19.08 0.66
C PHE A 57 19.59 19.42 -0.37
N ALA A 58 20.76 19.87 0.10
CA ALA A 58 21.88 20.18 -0.76
C ALA A 58 22.96 19.10 -0.62
N PRO A 59 23.07 18.13 -1.56
CA PRO A 59 24.11 17.12 -1.49
C PRO A 59 25.50 17.76 -1.70
N PRO A 60 26.59 17.19 -1.12
CA PRO A 60 27.95 17.72 -1.26
C PRO A 60 28.39 17.95 -2.70
N ASP A 61 28.01 17.04 -3.60
CA ASP A 61 28.45 17.01 -5.01
C ASP A 61 27.27 17.13 -5.99
N GLY A 62 26.26 17.96 -5.70
CA GLY A 62 25.16 18.13 -6.66
C GLY A 62 24.22 19.29 -6.39
N GLU A 63 23.28 19.46 -7.31
CA GLU A 63 22.25 20.49 -7.20
C GLU A 63 21.32 20.22 -6.01
N PRO A 64 20.86 21.27 -5.31
CA PRO A 64 19.83 21.18 -4.29
C PRO A 64 18.55 20.52 -4.81
N ARG A 65 17.90 19.71 -3.97
CA ARG A 65 16.70 18.94 -4.35
C ARG A 65 15.63 19.08 -3.30
N GLU A 66 14.38 19.12 -3.74
CA GLU A 66 13.25 19.07 -2.81
C GLU A 66 13.12 17.66 -2.20
N VAL A 67 12.95 17.61 -0.89
CA VAL A 67 12.81 16.37 -0.12
C VAL A 67 11.55 16.38 0.75
N VAL A 68 11.13 15.17 1.13
CA VAL A 68 10.18 14.91 2.20
C VAL A 68 10.93 14.31 3.38
N VAL A 69 10.69 14.85 4.56
CA VAL A 69 11.15 14.30 5.83
C VAL A 69 9.97 13.58 6.48
N LYS A 70 10.17 12.36 6.99
CA LYS A 70 9.14 11.58 7.70
C LYS A 70 9.70 10.96 8.99
N PHE A 71 9.00 11.16 10.10
CA PHE A 71 9.23 10.42 11.36
C PHE A 71 8.07 10.47 12.36
N PRO A 72 7.91 9.45 13.24
CA PRO A 72 8.60 8.17 13.17
C PRO A 72 8.09 7.35 11.98
N VAL A 73 8.94 6.44 11.49
CA VAL A 73 8.67 5.52 10.38
C VAL A 73 8.63 4.10 10.93
N GLY A 74 7.63 3.33 10.51
CA GLY A 74 7.51 1.93 10.93
C GLY A 74 8.66 1.07 10.39
N PRO A 75 9.02 -0.05 11.05
CA PRO A 75 10.15 -0.90 10.62
C PRO A 75 10.04 -1.41 9.18
N MET A 76 8.82 -1.75 8.73
CA MET A 76 8.58 -2.24 7.37
C MET A 76 8.82 -1.14 6.34
N GLU A 77 8.18 0.02 6.53
CA GLU A 77 8.38 1.15 5.63
C GLU A 77 9.85 1.60 5.58
N TYR A 78 10.53 1.66 6.74
CA TYR A 78 11.94 2.01 6.80
C TYR A 78 12.79 1.00 6.03
N ARG A 79 12.62 -0.30 6.30
CA ARG A 79 13.37 -1.38 5.65
C ARG A 79 13.24 -1.34 4.15
N PHE A 80 12.01 -1.26 3.64
CA PHE A 80 11.76 -1.33 2.21
C PHE A 80 12.15 -0.04 1.50
N THR A 81 11.82 1.13 2.06
CA THR A 81 12.15 2.42 1.43
C THR A 81 13.66 2.62 1.33
N THR A 82 14.40 2.40 2.42
CA THR A 82 15.88 2.55 2.42
C THR A 82 16.57 1.47 1.60
N GLY A 83 16.10 0.22 1.70
CA GLY A 83 16.71 -0.91 1.01
C GLY A 83 16.49 -0.92 -0.51
N LEU A 84 15.37 -0.39 -0.99
CA LEU A 84 15.04 -0.29 -2.42
C LEU A 84 15.50 1.02 -3.05
N ALA A 85 15.69 2.09 -2.28
CA ALA A 85 16.18 3.38 -2.78
C ALA A 85 17.49 3.29 -3.58
N GLN A 86 18.31 2.27 -3.30
CA GLN A 86 19.60 1.99 -3.95
C GLN A 86 19.52 1.06 -5.17
N THR A 87 18.31 0.78 -5.69
CA THR A 87 18.06 -0.14 -6.81
C THR A 87 17.21 0.54 -7.89
N ASP A 88 16.94 -0.11 -9.03
CA ASP A 88 15.99 0.43 -10.02
C ASP A 88 14.51 0.21 -9.65
N ALA A 89 14.23 -0.10 -8.39
CA ALA A 89 12.87 -0.23 -7.89
C ALA A 89 12.07 1.07 -8.07
N PRO A 90 10.76 0.96 -8.37
CA PRO A 90 9.88 2.12 -8.49
C PRO A 90 9.48 2.62 -7.10
N THR A 91 10.43 3.06 -6.30
CA THR A 91 10.21 3.61 -4.94
C THR A 91 10.94 4.94 -4.80
N PRO A 92 10.57 5.79 -3.81
CA PRO A 92 11.29 7.02 -3.55
C PRO A 92 12.77 6.76 -3.31
N ARG A 93 13.62 7.67 -3.79
CA ARG A 93 15.03 7.69 -3.40
C ARG A 93 15.18 8.22 -1.97
N VAL A 94 16.18 7.76 -1.25
CA VAL A 94 16.49 8.21 0.12
C VAL A 94 17.87 8.86 0.11
N VAL A 95 17.98 10.07 0.68
CA VAL A 95 19.27 10.77 0.81
C VAL A 95 19.86 10.66 2.19
N HIS A 96 19.01 10.55 3.22
CA HIS A 96 19.48 10.36 4.59
C HIS A 96 18.44 9.64 5.42
N HIS A 97 18.87 8.86 6.40
CA HIS A 97 17.98 8.12 7.28
C HIS A 97 18.70 7.66 8.55
N GLY A 98 17.94 7.28 9.57
CA GLY A 98 18.48 6.73 10.81
C GLY A 98 17.42 5.98 11.61
N VAL A 99 17.86 5.33 12.69
CA VAL A 99 17.01 4.64 13.67
C VAL A 99 17.02 5.30 15.04
N GLU A 100 17.74 6.42 15.16
CA GLU A 100 17.76 7.26 16.35
C GLU A 100 17.78 8.73 15.91
N LEU A 101 17.04 9.60 16.60
CA LEU A 101 17.05 11.05 16.34
C LEU A 101 16.86 11.84 17.63
N GLY A 102 17.81 12.70 17.98
CA GLY A 102 17.71 13.57 19.15
C GLY A 102 17.52 12.80 20.47
N GLY A 103 18.11 11.61 20.59
CA GLY A 103 17.97 10.73 21.76
C GLY A 103 16.71 9.85 21.78
N TRP A 104 15.89 9.87 20.73
CA TRP A 104 14.73 9.00 20.58
C TRP A 104 15.02 7.80 19.68
N ASP A 105 14.63 6.60 20.12
CA ASP A 105 14.76 5.35 19.38
C ASP A 105 13.55 5.14 18.45
N PHE A 106 13.65 5.68 17.23
CA PHE A 106 12.71 5.42 16.15
C PHE A 106 13.36 5.65 14.78
N ALA A 107 12.79 5.03 13.75
CA ALA A 107 13.25 5.23 12.38
C ALA A 107 12.75 6.54 11.75
N TRP A 108 13.60 7.17 10.94
CA TRP A 108 13.30 8.41 10.23
C TRP A 108 13.94 8.44 8.85
N LEU A 109 13.36 9.22 7.93
CA LEU A 109 13.77 9.29 6.54
C LEU A 109 13.82 10.75 6.04
N VAL A 110 14.80 11.05 5.20
CA VAL A 110 14.85 12.18 4.27
C VAL A 110 14.88 11.59 2.87
N MET A 111 13.80 11.76 2.13
CA MET A 111 13.56 11.06 0.87
C MET A 111 13.10 12.01 -0.24
N GLU A 112 13.13 11.52 -1.47
CA GLU A 112 12.63 12.18 -2.66
C GLU A 112 11.23 12.76 -2.43
N ARG A 113 11.07 14.05 -2.73
CA ARG A 113 9.75 14.63 -2.94
C ARG A 113 9.32 14.36 -4.38
N VAL A 114 8.34 13.49 -4.56
CA VAL A 114 7.71 13.30 -5.88
C VAL A 114 6.68 14.44 -6.10
N PRO A 115 6.84 15.29 -7.12
CA PRO A 115 5.92 16.41 -7.34
C PRO A 115 4.58 15.95 -7.93
N GLY A 116 3.55 16.78 -7.78
CA GLY A 116 2.21 16.54 -8.32
C GLY A 116 1.28 15.81 -7.34
N ASP A 117 0.17 15.31 -7.87
CA ASP A 117 -0.83 14.55 -7.11
C ASP A 117 -0.69 13.04 -7.40
N PRO A 118 -1.13 12.17 -6.47
CA PRO A 118 -1.32 10.76 -6.77
C PRO A 118 -2.17 10.53 -8.03
N LEU A 119 -1.84 9.50 -8.81
CA LEU A 119 -2.52 9.22 -10.08
C LEU A 119 -4.01 8.84 -9.89
N ALA A 120 -4.43 8.51 -8.66
CA ALA A 120 -5.84 8.37 -8.30
C ALA A 120 -6.68 9.63 -8.55
N ALA A 121 -6.09 10.83 -8.61
CA ALA A 121 -6.80 12.05 -8.96
C ALA A 121 -7.38 12.03 -10.39
N HIS A 122 -6.78 11.25 -11.29
CA HIS A 122 -7.11 11.19 -12.72
C HIS A 122 -7.12 9.75 -13.25
N LEU A 123 -8.04 8.92 -12.78
CA LEU A 123 -8.13 7.52 -13.21
C LEU A 123 -8.50 7.38 -14.70
N HIS A 124 -7.57 6.81 -15.45
CA HIS A 124 -7.77 6.26 -16.79
C HIS A 124 -7.10 4.87 -16.88
N LYS A 125 -7.27 4.20 -18.02
CA LYS A 125 -6.82 2.81 -18.19
C LYS A 125 -5.30 2.68 -17.98
N GLU A 126 -4.55 3.61 -18.53
CA GLU A 126 -3.08 3.61 -18.53
C GLU A 126 -2.52 3.76 -17.11
N VAL A 127 -3.20 4.47 -16.20
CA VAL A 127 -2.80 4.52 -14.77
C VAL A 127 -2.72 3.12 -14.16
N PHE A 128 -3.68 2.24 -14.46
CA PHE A 128 -3.64 0.87 -13.97
C PHE A 128 -2.55 0.05 -14.65
N GLU A 129 -2.31 0.27 -15.95
CA GLU A 129 -1.21 -0.39 -16.67
C GLU A 129 0.15 -0.02 -16.07
N GLU A 130 0.32 1.24 -15.69
CA GLU A 130 1.51 1.76 -14.99
C GLU A 130 1.60 1.26 -13.55
N LEU A 131 0.49 1.20 -12.82
CA LEU A 131 0.43 0.61 -11.48
C LEU A 131 0.88 -0.85 -11.50
N ALA A 132 0.40 -1.64 -12.46
CA ALA A 132 0.76 -3.05 -12.58
C ALA A 132 2.23 -3.23 -12.99
N ASP A 133 2.75 -2.39 -13.88
CA ASP A 133 4.17 -2.39 -14.24
C ASP A 133 5.06 -2.04 -13.04
N ALA A 134 4.71 -0.97 -12.31
CA ALA A 134 5.42 -0.58 -11.09
C ALA A 134 5.35 -1.68 -10.03
N ALA A 135 4.20 -2.31 -9.81
CA ALA A 135 4.06 -3.42 -8.88
C ALA A 135 4.96 -4.60 -9.27
N ALA A 136 4.99 -4.99 -10.54
CA ALA A 136 5.85 -6.07 -11.03
C ALA A 136 7.34 -5.76 -10.84
N ARG A 137 7.78 -4.54 -11.14
CA ARG A 137 9.17 -4.11 -10.89
C ARG A 137 9.49 -4.09 -9.40
N PHE A 138 8.58 -3.60 -8.56
CA PHE A 138 8.72 -3.66 -7.10
C PHE A 138 8.92 -5.11 -6.64
N TYR A 139 8.07 -6.05 -7.07
CA TYR A 139 8.20 -7.46 -6.71
C TYR A 139 9.56 -8.04 -7.09
N LEU A 140 10.05 -7.72 -8.29
CA LEU A 140 11.36 -8.16 -8.76
C LEU A 140 12.49 -7.65 -7.86
N HIS A 141 12.56 -6.34 -7.64
CA HIS A 141 13.64 -5.75 -6.85
C HIS A 141 13.58 -6.14 -5.38
N ALA A 142 12.38 -6.21 -4.79
CA ALA A 142 12.20 -6.67 -3.42
C ALA A 142 12.68 -8.12 -3.24
N SER A 143 12.34 -9.02 -4.17
CA SER A 143 12.73 -10.44 -4.09
C SER A 143 14.22 -10.66 -4.37
N GLN A 144 14.85 -9.80 -5.18
CA GLN A 144 16.30 -9.82 -5.38
C GLN A 144 17.05 -9.31 -4.15
N ARG A 145 16.46 -8.34 -3.44
CA ARG A 145 17.10 -7.68 -2.29
C ARG A 145 16.99 -8.49 -1.01
N TRP A 146 15.84 -9.14 -0.78
CA TRP A 146 15.59 -9.92 0.43
C TRP A 146 15.09 -11.33 0.09
N PRO A 147 15.67 -12.38 0.71
CA PRO A 147 15.18 -13.72 0.54
C PRO A 147 13.73 -13.86 1.01
N MET A 148 13.01 -14.79 0.39
CA MET A 148 11.64 -15.18 0.76
C MET A 148 11.68 -16.36 1.75
N ASP A 149 12.37 -16.19 2.88
CA ASP A 149 12.53 -17.18 3.94
C ASP A 149 11.57 -16.93 5.14
N VAL A 150 10.48 -16.20 4.88
CA VAL A 150 9.54 -15.77 5.92
C VAL A 150 8.25 -16.58 5.83
N VAL A 151 7.80 -17.08 6.98
CA VAL A 151 6.49 -17.72 7.10
C VAL A 151 5.42 -16.63 7.06
N PRO A 152 4.48 -16.65 6.09
CA PRO A 152 3.44 -15.63 6.02
C PRO A 152 2.55 -15.70 7.25
N VAL A 153 2.01 -14.55 7.65
CA VAL A 153 0.92 -14.52 8.62
C VAL A 153 -0.27 -15.27 8.01
N ARG A 154 -0.94 -16.07 8.84
CA ARG A 154 -2.15 -16.80 8.44
C ARG A 154 -3.34 -16.12 9.10
N GLU A 155 -4.24 -15.57 8.29
CA GLU A 155 -5.51 -15.07 8.81
C GLU A 155 -6.41 -16.24 9.23
N ASP A 156 -7.06 -16.07 10.38
CA ASP A 156 -8.14 -16.97 10.81
C ASP A 156 -9.45 -16.59 10.10
N TRP A 157 -9.57 -17.06 8.85
CA TRP A 157 -10.74 -16.80 8.01
C TRP A 157 -12.03 -17.35 8.60
N ALA A 158 -11.98 -18.47 9.31
CA ALA A 158 -13.15 -19.04 9.96
C ALA A 158 -13.64 -18.11 11.07
N HIS A 159 -12.73 -17.63 11.92
CA HIS A 159 -13.05 -16.66 12.96
C HIS A 159 -13.58 -15.33 12.38
N LEU A 160 -12.97 -14.81 11.31
CA LEU A 160 -13.45 -13.60 10.64
C LEU A 160 -14.85 -13.80 10.04
N LEU A 161 -15.14 -14.96 9.47
CA LEU A 161 -16.46 -15.29 8.92
C LEU A 161 -17.52 -15.40 10.02
N ASP A 162 -17.17 -15.95 11.18
CA ASP A 162 -18.05 -15.99 12.35
C ASP A 162 -18.36 -14.58 12.88
N ARG A 163 -17.34 -13.71 12.93
CA ARG A 163 -17.53 -12.29 13.25
C ARG A 163 -18.43 -11.59 12.22
N ALA A 164 -18.25 -11.86 10.94
CA ALA A 164 -19.10 -11.33 9.89
C ALA A 164 -20.56 -11.78 10.06
N ARG A 165 -20.78 -13.06 10.40
CA ARG A 165 -22.10 -13.61 10.68
C ARG A 165 -22.78 -12.90 11.86
N GLU A 166 -22.04 -12.70 12.94
CA GLU A 166 -22.57 -12.02 14.13
C GLU A 166 -22.91 -10.55 13.81
N ASN A 167 -22.02 -9.84 13.14
CA ASN A 167 -22.26 -8.45 12.75
C ASN A 167 -23.45 -8.30 11.80
N ALA A 168 -23.62 -9.21 10.83
CA ALA A 168 -24.76 -9.22 9.93
C ALA A 168 -26.09 -9.51 10.65
N ARG A 169 -26.05 -10.21 11.78
CA ARG A 169 -27.23 -10.51 12.61
C ARG A 169 -27.65 -9.33 13.47
N ILE A 170 -26.71 -8.65 14.11
CA ILE A 170 -26.99 -7.63 15.13
C ILE A 170 -27.07 -6.20 14.58
N ASN A 171 -26.49 -5.95 13.40
CA ASN A 171 -26.51 -4.63 12.78
C ASN A 171 -27.52 -4.60 11.63
N PRO A 172 -28.23 -3.47 11.42
CA PRO A 172 -29.06 -3.30 10.24
C PRO A 172 -28.16 -3.16 9.01
N ILE A 173 -28.09 -4.23 8.20
CA ILE A 173 -27.39 -4.22 6.91
C ILE A 173 -28.37 -4.43 5.75
N PRO A 174 -28.11 -3.85 4.57
CA PRO A 174 -28.84 -4.17 3.35
C PRO A 174 -28.76 -5.68 3.04
N GLN A 175 -29.81 -6.24 2.45
CA GLN A 175 -29.84 -7.65 2.01
C GLN A 175 -29.46 -8.66 3.12
N ALA A 176 -29.92 -8.44 4.36
CA ALA A 176 -29.52 -9.25 5.52
C ALA A 176 -29.82 -10.75 5.36
N GLN A 177 -30.91 -11.10 4.68
CA GLN A 177 -31.30 -12.49 4.45
C GLN A 177 -30.37 -13.18 3.44
N GLU A 178 -30.02 -12.47 2.37
CA GLU A 178 -29.07 -12.91 1.35
C GLU A 178 -27.67 -13.06 1.95
N TRP A 179 -27.21 -12.10 2.76
CA TRP A 179 -25.97 -12.20 3.52
C TRP A 179 -25.93 -13.43 4.42
N THR A 180 -27.02 -13.67 5.17
CA THR A 180 -27.13 -14.85 6.04
C THR A 180 -26.97 -16.15 5.24
N ASN A 181 -27.60 -16.23 4.06
CA ASN A 181 -27.50 -17.39 3.18
C ASN A 181 -26.09 -17.55 2.58
N ALA A 182 -25.50 -16.46 2.11
CA ALA A 182 -24.17 -16.45 1.50
C ALA A 182 -23.07 -16.83 2.52
N ILE A 183 -23.12 -16.29 3.73
CA ILE A 183 -22.23 -16.65 4.83
C ILE A 183 -22.40 -18.12 5.20
N LYS A 184 -23.64 -18.61 5.36
CA LYS A 184 -23.91 -20.03 5.66
C LYS A 184 -23.35 -20.96 4.58
N ASN A 185 -23.45 -20.58 3.31
CA ASN A 185 -22.89 -21.38 2.22
C ASN A 185 -21.36 -21.35 2.23
N THR A 186 -20.75 -20.21 2.55
CA THR A 186 -19.30 -20.08 2.69
C THR A 186 -18.77 -20.91 3.86
N GLN A 187 -19.45 -20.92 5.00
CA GLN A 187 -19.09 -21.73 6.18
C GLN A 187 -19.01 -23.24 5.87
N LYS A 188 -19.73 -23.75 4.85
CA LYS A 188 -19.64 -25.16 4.45
C LYS A 188 -18.31 -25.53 3.78
N VAL A 189 -17.61 -24.55 3.23
CA VAL A 189 -16.39 -24.77 2.43
C VAL A 189 -15.18 -24.02 2.95
N ILE A 190 -15.34 -23.20 4.01
CA ILE A 190 -14.31 -22.28 4.53
C ILE A 190 -13.00 -22.99 4.87
N ASP A 191 -13.06 -24.13 5.57
CA ASP A 191 -11.87 -24.88 5.97
C ASP A 191 -11.07 -25.35 4.76
N ARG A 192 -11.76 -25.82 3.71
CA ARG A 192 -11.13 -26.29 2.49
C ARG A 192 -10.46 -25.14 1.74
N ILE A 193 -11.19 -24.05 1.48
CA ILE A 193 -10.64 -22.92 0.71
C ILE A 193 -9.58 -22.16 1.50
N ALA A 194 -9.68 -22.09 2.83
CA ALA A 194 -8.65 -21.49 3.69
C ALA A 194 -7.39 -22.38 3.73
N THR A 195 -7.54 -23.70 3.77
CA THR A 195 -6.40 -24.63 3.65
C THR A 195 -5.69 -24.45 2.31
N GLU A 196 -6.43 -24.39 1.21
CA GLU A 196 -5.89 -24.16 -0.12
C GLU A 196 -5.18 -22.81 -0.22
N TRP A 197 -5.80 -21.74 0.29
CA TRP A 197 -5.18 -20.41 0.39
C TRP A 197 -3.89 -20.41 1.22
N ASN A 198 -3.88 -21.11 2.34
CA ASN A 198 -2.72 -21.18 3.24
C ASN A 198 -1.59 -22.06 2.68
N ALA A 199 -1.90 -22.93 1.72
CA ALA A 199 -0.93 -23.75 1.00
C ALA A 199 -0.35 -23.04 -0.24
N ARG A 200 -0.83 -21.83 -0.58
CA ARG A 200 -0.32 -21.04 -1.71
C ARG A 200 1.18 -20.80 -1.58
N ALA A 201 1.84 -20.65 -2.72
CA ALA A 201 3.25 -20.27 -2.75
C ALA A 201 3.43 -18.84 -2.23
N VAL A 202 4.49 -18.62 -1.44
CA VAL A 202 4.85 -17.31 -0.87
C VAL A 202 6.13 -16.86 -1.56
N THR A 203 5.98 -16.35 -2.76
CA THR A 203 7.09 -16.10 -3.69
C THR A 203 7.38 -14.63 -3.89
N ASN A 204 6.67 -13.74 -3.19
CA ASN A 204 6.72 -12.32 -3.43
C ASN A 204 6.64 -11.51 -2.14
N TRP A 205 7.31 -10.35 -2.13
CA TRP A 205 6.96 -9.26 -1.24
C TRP A 205 5.77 -8.51 -1.86
N CYS A 206 4.60 -8.59 -1.25
CA CYS A 206 3.42 -7.83 -1.63
C CYS A 206 3.54 -6.40 -1.11
N HIS A 207 2.99 -5.43 -1.84
CA HIS A 207 2.89 -4.03 -1.38
C HIS A 207 1.95 -3.90 -0.18
N GLY A 208 0.88 -4.69 -0.15
CA GLY A 208 -0.13 -4.73 0.92
C GLY A 208 -1.17 -3.62 0.85
N ASP A 209 -0.81 -2.46 0.33
CA ASP A 209 -1.73 -1.35 0.03
C ASP A 209 -1.61 -0.86 -1.43
N LEU A 210 -1.69 -1.78 -2.39
CA LEU A 210 -1.51 -1.44 -3.81
C LEU A 210 -2.74 -0.73 -4.38
N HIS A 211 -2.63 0.60 -4.60
CA HIS A 211 -3.63 1.38 -5.32
C HIS A 211 -3.05 2.64 -5.96
N ALA A 212 -3.82 3.25 -6.88
CA ALA A 212 -3.39 4.45 -7.61
C ALA A 212 -3.18 5.70 -6.72
N GLY A 213 -3.60 5.65 -5.46
CA GLY A 213 -3.34 6.71 -4.47
C GLY A 213 -1.93 6.63 -3.88
N ASN A 214 -1.32 5.44 -3.92
CA ASN A 214 0.08 5.19 -3.58
C ASN A 214 0.97 5.19 -4.84
N LEU A 215 0.48 5.73 -5.97
CA LEU A 215 1.23 5.81 -7.21
C LEU A 215 1.39 7.27 -7.62
N MET A 216 2.62 7.72 -7.78
CA MET A 216 2.97 9.04 -8.30
C MET A 216 3.91 8.92 -9.49
N ARG A 217 4.09 10.00 -10.25
CA ARG A 217 5.04 10.04 -11.37
C ARG A 217 6.19 10.97 -11.05
N ARG A 218 7.41 10.46 -11.16
CA ARG A 218 8.62 11.29 -11.15
C ARG A 218 8.61 12.20 -12.37
N ALA A 219 8.78 13.50 -12.16
CA ALA A 219 8.76 14.49 -13.23
C ALA A 219 9.89 14.28 -14.26
N ASP A 220 9.66 14.78 -15.47
CA ASP A 220 10.69 14.85 -16.50
C ASP A 220 11.91 15.64 -16.02
N ASN A 221 13.11 15.12 -16.31
CA ASN A 221 14.39 15.67 -15.88
C ASN A 221 14.53 15.80 -14.36
N SER A 222 13.82 14.98 -13.58
CA SER A 222 13.98 14.95 -12.13
C SER A 222 15.44 14.67 -11.74
N PRO A 223 16.00 15.39 -10.74
CA PRO A 223 17.34 15.09 -10.23
C PRO A 223 17.40 13.75 -9.49
N TRP A 224 16.25 13.08 -9.28
CA TRP A 224 16.11 11.80 -8.60
C TRP A 224 16.15 10.58 -9.53
N GLY A 225 16.16 10.78 -10.84
CA GLY A 225 16.22 9.70 -11.83
C GLY A 225 15.25 9.90 -12.99
N PRO A 226 15.09 8.86 -13.84
CA PRO A 226 14.26 8.94 -15.04
C PRO A 226 12.77 9.12 -14.71
N THR A 227 12.02 9.64 -15.68
CA THR A 227 10.56 9.72 -15.63
C THR A 227 9.96 8.32 -15.52
N GLU A 228 9.41 8.00 -14.36
CA GLU A 228 8.75 6.72 -14.10
C GLU A 228 7.69 6.85 -13.01
N CYS A 229 6.83 5.85 -12.92
CA CYS A 229 5.92 5.74 -11.79
C CYS A 229 6.65 5.20 -10.56
N VAL A 230 6.33 5.79 -9.41
CA VAL A 230 6.90 5.53 -8.10
C VAL A 230 5.77 5.11 -7.15
N LEU A 231 5.95 3.95 -6.52
CA LEU A 231 5.09 3.43 -5.46
C LEU A 231 5.50 4.01 -4.12
N LEU A 232 4.52 4.53 -3.40
CA LEU A 232 4.63 5.15 -2.09
C LEU A 232 4.04 4.23 -1.01
N ASP A 233 4.28 4.60 0.24
CA ASP A 233 3.71 3.95 1.43
C ASP A 233 3.97 2.43 1.48
N LEU A 234 5.19 2.10 1.91
CA LEU A 234 5.65 0.72 2.01
C LEU A 234 5.43 0.12 3.42
N ALA A 235 4.52 0.70 4.21
CA ALA A 235 4.26 0.27 5.58
C ALA A 235 3.60 -1.12 5.67
N GLU A 236 2.75 -1.45 4.70
CA GLU A 236 1.99 -2.70 4.65
C GLU A 236 2.71 -3.81 3.84
N VAL A 237 3.97 -3.60 3.45
CA VAL A 237 4.73 -4.60 2.70
C VAL A 237 4.89 -5.88 3.53
N HIS A 238 4.62 -7.03 2.92
CA HIS A 238 4.68 -8.31 3.62
C HIS A 238 4.99 -9.47 2.66
N PRO A 239 5.50 -10.62 3.16
CA PRO A 239 5.65 -11.80 2.33
C PRO A 239 4.27 -12.41 2.00
N GLY A 240 4.02 -12.67 0.73
CA GLY A 240 2.75 -13.23 0.29
C GLY A 240 2.77 -13.74 -1.15
N HIS A 241 1.56 -13.98 -1.66
CA HIS A 241 1.34 -14.25 -3.07
C HIS A 241 0.85 -12.96 -3.75
N TRP A 242 1.34 -12.66 -4.96
CA TRP A 242 1.00 -11.42 -5.68
C TRP A 242 -0.51 -11.23 -5.96
N ILE A 243 -1.30 -12.31 -5.87
CA ILE A 243 -2.76 -12.26 -5.94
C ILE A 243 -3.37 -11.43 -4.80
N GLU A 244 -2.68 -11.29 -3.68
CA GLU A 244 -3.12 -10.49 -2.54
C GLU A 244 -3.28 -9.03 -2.95
N ASP A 245 -2.24 -8.43 -3.54
CA ASP A 245 -2.29 -7.07 -4.08
C ASP A 245 -3.29 -6.95 -5.24
N ALA A 246 -3.34 -7.96 -6.11
CA ALA A 246 -4.21 -7.91 -7.28
C ALA A 246 -5.71 -7.95 -6.94
N VAL A 247 -6.11 -8.80 -6.00
CA VAL A 247 -7.50 -8.88 -5.53
C VAL A 247 -7.82 -7.74 -4.57
N TYR A 248 -6.85 -7.28 -3.78
CA TYR A 248 -7.01 -6.05 -3.00
C TYR A 248 -7.34 -4.86 -3.90
N LEU A 249 -6.62 -4.69 -5.01
CA LEU A 249 -6.90 -3.65 -5.99
C LEU A 249 -8.30 -3.77 -6.57
N GLU A 250 -8.78 -4.99 -6.89
CA GLU A 250 -10.19 -5.19 -7.32
C GLU A 250 -11.19 -4.74 -6.25
N ARG A 251 -10.93 -5.12 -5.00
CA ARG A 251 -11.81 -4.87 -3.86
C ARG A 251 -12.06 -3.38 -3.63
N LEU A 252 -11.05 -2.54 -3.80
CA LEU A 252 -11.19 -1.09 -3.69
C LEU A 252 -12.23 -0.50 -4.66
N TYR A 253 -12.50 -1.20 -5.77
CA TYR A 253 -13.42 -0.75 -6.82
C TYR A 253 -14.67 -1.60 -6.95
N TRP A 254 -14.94 -2.59 -6.09
CA TRP A 254 -16.18 -3.39 -6.18
C TRP A 254 -17.45 -2.53 -6.21
N MET A 255 -17.51 -1.46 -5.40
CA MET A 255 -18.63 -0.51 -5.37
C MET A 255 -18.71 0.40 -6.62
N ARG A 256 -17.62 0.54 -7.38
CA ARG A 256 -17.49 1.45 -8.53
C ARG A 256 -16.63 0.79 -9.63
N PRO A 257 -17.09 -0.32 -10.25
CA PRO A 257 -16.29 -1.08 -11.20
C PRO A 257 -15.92 -0.25 -12.45
N ASP A 258 -16.73 0.74 -12.84
CA ASP A 258 -16.43 1.64 -13.96
C ASP A 258 -15.18 2.49 -13.74
N ALA A 259 -14.77 2.70 -12.48
CA ALA A 259 -13.53 3.40 -12.16
C ALA A 259 -12.27 2.63 -12.59
N LEU A 260 -12.37 1.30 -12.76
CA LEU A 260 -11.30 0.48 -13.35
C LEU A 260 -11.17 0.65 -14.86
N LYS A 261 -12.07 1.40 -15.52
CA LYS A 261 -12.01 1.64 -16.98
C LYS A 261 -11.91 0.36 -17.81
N GLY A 262 -12.63 -0.69 -17.39
CA GLY A 262 -12.65 -1.99 -18.06
C GLY A 262 -11.41 -2.86 -17.81
N VAL A 263 -10.47 -2.41 -16.97
CA VAL A 263 -9.30 -3.18 -16.58
C VAL A 263 -9.69 -4.32 -15.63
N LYS A 264 -8.99 -5.45 -15.77
CA LYS A 264 -9.07 -6.60 -14.85
C LYS A 264 -7.75 -6.71 -14.08
N PRO A 265 -7.67 -6.19 -12.84
CA PRO A 265 -6.42 -6.10 -12.08
C PRO A 265 -5.59 -7.39 -12.02
N VAL A 266 -6.22 -8.55 -11.74
CA VAL A 266 -5.51 -9.84 -11.72
C VAL A 266 -4.84 -10.16 -13.05
N SER A 267 -5.57 -10.02 -14.17
CA SER A 267 -5.00 -10.28 -15.50
C SER A 267 -3.93 -9.25 -15.89
N LEU A 268 -4.07 -8.02 -15.41
CA LEU A 268 -3.14 -6.93 -15.72
C LEU A 268 -1.81 -7.13 -14.99
N ILE A 269 -1.85 -7.43 -13.69
CA ILE A 269 -0.65 -7.70 -12.90
C ILE A 269 0.03 -8.99 -13.40
N ALA A 270 -0.72 -10.04 -13.75
CA ALA A 270 -0.16 -11.24 -14.38
C ALA A 270 0.63 -10.91 -15.67
N ARG A 271 0.09 -10.04 -16.53
CA ARG A 271 0.77 -9.61 -17.76
C ARG A 271 2.04 -8.80 -17.45
N ALA A 272 1.98 -7.89 -16.49
CA ALA A 272 3.14 -7.12 -16.07
C ALA A 272 4.24 -8.00 -15.47
N ARG A 273 3.87 -8.97 -14.62
CA ARG A 273 4.78 -9.99 -14.10
C ARG A 273 5.49 -10.75 -15.22
N LYS A 274 4.73 -11.25 -16.20
CA LYS A 274 5.28 -11.94 -17.37
C LYS A 274 6.25 -11.06 -18.16
N LYS A 275 5.95 -9.77 -18.34
CA LYS A 275 6.83 -8.80 -19.01
C LYS A 275 8.19 -8.68 -18.30
N HIS A 276 8.21 -8.82 -16.98
CA HIS A 276 9.41 -8.75 -16.14
C HIS A 276 9.97 -10.12 -15.74
N ASN A 277 9.61 -11.19 -16.45
CA ASN A 277 10.06 -12.57 -16.22
C ASN A 277 9.78 -13.11 -14.80
N LEU A 278 8.74 -12.60 -14.13
CA LEU A 278 8.26 -13.14 -12.87
C LEU A 278 7.31 -14.31 -13.12
N ASP A 279 7.34 -15.29 -12.22
CA ASP A 279 6.51 -16.50 -12.31
C ASP A 279 5.00 -16.18 -12.18
N THR A 280 4.22 -16.83 -13.04
CA THR A 280 2.75 -16.83 -13.08
C THR A 280 2.23 -18.20 -13.57
N SER A 281 2.99 -19.27 -13.35
CA SER A 281 2.70 -20.62 -13.88
C SER A 281 1.70 -21.41 -13.03
N ASP A 282 1.37 -20.90 -11.84
CA ASP A 282 0.36 -21.45 -10.95
C ASP A 282 -1.07 -21.27 -11.49
N ASP A 283 -2.04 -21.97 -10.91
CA ASP A 283 -3.46 -21.68 -11.13
C ASP A 283 -3.86 -20.44 -10.32
N TYR A 284 -3.32 -19.29 -10.71
CA TYR A 284 -3.57 -18.03 -10.03
C TYR A 284 -5.03 -17.60 -10.12
N GLN A 285 -5.81 -18.12 -11.08
CA GLN A 285 -7.23 -17.78 -11.18
C GLN A 285 -8.04 -18.48 -10.08
N ARG A 286 -7.70 -19.74 -9.78
CA ARG A 286 -8.25 -20.45 -8.62
C ARG A 286 -7.94 -19.71 -7.32
N LEU A 287 -6.69 -19.30 -7.12
CA LEU A 287 -6.28 -18.51 -5.94
C LEU A 287 -7.00 -17.15 -5.86
N ALA A 288 -7.18 -16.47 -6.99
CA ALA A 288 -7.91 -15.20 -7.03
C ALA A 288 -9.39 -15.37 -6.63
N ASP A 289 -10.05 -16.42 -7.14
CA ASP A 289 -11.45 -16.71 -6.80
C ASP A 289 -11.59 -17.07 -5.30
N ILE A 290 -10.64 -17.84 -4.74
CA ILE A 290 -10.59 -18.12 -3.30
C ILE A 290 -10.44 -16.82 -2.51
N ARG A 291 -9.45 -15.98 -2.86
CA ARG A 291 -9.21 -14.71 -2.15
C ARG A 291 -10.42 -13.78 -2.23
N ARG A 292 -11.10 -13.69 -3.37
CA ARG A 292 -12.36 -12.93 -3.52
C ARG A 292 -13.44 -13.42 -2.56
N VAL A 293 -13.64 -14.75 -2.45
CA VAL A 293 -14.62 -15.33 -1.52
C VAL A 293 -14.24 -15.05 -0.07
N LEU A 294 -12.98 -15.26 0.31
CA LEU A 294 -12.49 -14.99 1.65
C LEU A 294 -12.70 -13.52 2.06
N MET A 295 -12.33 -12.58 1.19
CA MET A 295 -12.50 -11.15 1.48
C MET A 295 -13.98 -10.71 1.46
N ALA A 296 -14.74 -11.12 0.45
CA ALA A 296 -16.14 -10.69 0.29
C ALA A 296 -17.05 -11.23 1.40
N SER A 297 -16.86 -12.50 1.80
CA SER A 297 -17.65 -13.12 2.88
C SER A 297 -17.38 -12.51 4.25
N CYS A 298 -16.20 -11.89 4.44
CA CYS A 298 -15.83 -11.23 5.68
C CYS A 298 -16.17 -9.73 5.71
N ALA A 299 -16.74 -9.13 4.65
CA ALA A 299 -17.03 -7.68 4.62
C ALA A 299 -17.89 -7.21 5.82
N PRO A 300 -18.92 -7.95 6.28
CA PRO A 300 -19.67 -7.58 7.49
C PRO A 300 -18.84 -7.61 8.79
N ALA A 301 -17.67 -8.24 8.84
CA ALA A 301 -16.79 -8.17 10.01
C ALA A 301 -16.20 -6.76 10.22
N PHE A 302 -16.21 -5.93 9.17
CA PHE A 302 -15.54 -4.63 9.10
C PHE A 302 -16.51 -3.46 8.93
N LEU A 303 -17.75 -3.54 9.44
CA LEU A 303 -18.77 -2.48 9.24
C LEU A 303 -18.32 -1.06 9.62
N GLN A 304 -17.36 -0.90 10.52
CA GLN A 304 -16.82 0.42 10.87
C GLN A 304 -16.07 1.09 9.70
N SER A 305 -15.34 0.31 8.89
CA SER A 305 -14.61 0.81 7.72
C SER A 305 -15.34 0.55 6.41
N GLU A 306 -16.16 -0.51 6.34
CA GLU A 306 -16.77 -1.05 5.12
C GLU A 306 -18.31 -1.11 5.16
N GLY A 307 -18.93 -0.55 6.19
CA GLY A 307 -20.39 -0.61 6.38
C GLY A 307 -21.21 0.22 5.40
N HIS A 308 -20.59 0.87 4.41
CA HIS A 308 -21.31 1.64 3.41
C HIS A 308 -22.25 0.70 2.61
N PRO A 309 -23.57 0.95 2.55
CA PRO A 309 -24.54 0.04 1.95
C PRO A 309 -24.19 -0.47 0.55
N ARG A 310 -23.74 0.43 -0.34
CA ARG A 310 -23.34 0.09 -1.71
C ARG A 310 -22.09 -0.80 -1.78
N TYR A 311 -21.22 -0.74 -0.79
CA TYR A 311 -20.05 -1.61 -0.72
C TYR A 311 -20.48 -3.03 -0.33
N LEU A 312 -21.34 -3.15 0.68
CA LEU A 312 -21.89 -4.45 1.10
C LEU A 312 -22.65 -5.13 -0.05
N GLU A 313 -23.49 -4.41 -0.78
CA GLU A 313 -24.19 -4.95 -1.96
C GLU A 313 -23.20 -5.47 -3.01
N ALA A 314 -22.14 -4.70 -3.32
CA ALA A 314 -21.12 -5.10 -4.27
C ALA A 314 -20.31 -6.32 -3.81
N ALA A 315 -19.92 -6.36 -2.53
CA ALA A 315 -19.22 -7.50 -1.93
C ALA A 315 -20.09 -8.77 -1.98
N LEU A 316 -21.37 -8.66 -1.64
CA LEU A 316 -22.32 -9.77 -1.75
C LEU A 316 -22.40 -10.29 -3.20
N GLY A 317 -22.53 -9.40 -4.18
CA GLY A 317 -22.54 -9.78 -5.60
C GLY A 317 -21.26 -10.49 -6.06
N VAL A 318 -20.09 -10.07 -5.56
CA VAL A 318 -18.81 -10.77 -5.80
C VAL A 318 -18.82 -12.16 -5.17
N LEU A 319 -19.30 -12.28 -3.93
CA LEU A 319 -19.39 -13.55 -3.21
C LEU A 319 -20.31 -14.54 -3.94
N GLU A 320 -21.53 -14.14 -4.28
CA GLU A 320 -22.52 -14.99 -4.96
C GLU A 320 -22.03 -15.49 -6.33
N LYS A 321 -21.31 -14.64 -7.07
CA LYS A 321 -20.74 -15.01 -8.37
C LYS A 321 -19.55 -15.96 -8.26
N THR A 322 -18.75 -15.83 -7.20
CA THR A 322 -17.44 -16.48 -7.10
C THR A 322 -17.48 -17.75 -6.28
N LEU A 323 -18.30 -17.81 -5.22
CA LEU A 323 -18.45 -18.97 -4.36
C LEU A 323 -18.74 -20.27 -5.15
N PRO A 324 -19.65 -20.31 -6.14
CA PRO A 324 -19.92 -21.54 -6.91
C PRO A 324 -18.73 -22.08 -7.70
N ARG A 325 -17.71 -21.25 -7.95
CA ARG A 325 -16.48 -21.65 -8.67
C ARG A 325 -15.46 -22.29 -7.73
N VAL A 326 -15.60 -22.00 -6.44
CA VAL A 326 -14.68 -22.49 -5.41
C VAL A 326 -15.22 -23.54 -4.47
N ALA A 327 -16.56 -23.61 -4.35
CA ALA A 327 -17.32 -24.53 -3.52
C ALA A 327 -17.21 -26.00 -3.95
#